data_AF-A0A7C3PK50-F1
#
_entry.id   AF-A0A7C3PK50-F1
#
_cell.length_a   1.000
_cell.length_b   1.000
_cell.length_c   1.000
_cell.angle_alpha   90.00
_cell.angle_beta   90.00
_cell.angle_gamma   90.00
#
_symmetry.space_group_name_H-M   'P 1'
#
loop_
_entity.id
_entity.type
_entity.pdbx_description
1 polymer ?
#
loop_
_entity_poly.entity_id
_entity_poly.type
_entity_poly.pdbx_seq_one_letter_code
_entity_poly.pdbx_strand_id
1 'polypeptide(L)'
;MNSIGCLTKAVVAVALTLLMSQATLAQTHVRKGILLINQIRTLAARDSTLSMGSLLDLKTDSNFAGEIQQIVNDAATILDGYTVVKRGGFFPENAGIPRDRQLTPVEAVYHIYALPNGNELLLYRSPMVNTAQYFIRRTKQ
;
A
#
# COMPACT_ATOMS: atom_id res chain seq x y z
N MET A 1 41.71 63.21 17.60
CA MET A 1 40.30 63.64 17.64
C MET A 1 39.65 63.12 16.36
N ASN A 2 39.11 61.90 16.35
CA ASN A 2 37.77 61.47 16.78
C ASN A 2 36.65 61.77 15.77
N SER A 3 36.16 60.70 15.12
CA SER A 3 34.75 60.28 14.92
C SER A 3 34.74 59.30 13.73
N ILE A 4 34.64 57.97 13.89
CA ILE A 4 33.53 57.09 14.35
C ILE A 4 32.22 57.29 13.57
N GLY A 5 31.73 56.19 12.97
CA GLY A 5 30.32 55.99 12.59
C GLY A 5 30.17 55.33 11.22
N CYS A 6 30.19 53.99 11.11
CA CYS A 6 29.04 53.10 11.31
C CYS A 6 27.95 53.27 10.25
N LEU A 7 27.75 52.25 9.39
CA LEU A 7 26.52 51.90 8.66
C LEU A 7 26.75 50.52 8.00
N THR A 8 26.77 49.43 8.78
CA THR A 8 25.70 48.41 8.85
C THR A 8 24.78 48.24 7.63
N LYS A 9 24.91 47.05 7.02
CA LYS A 9 23.87 46.07 6.63
C LYS A 9 23.13 46.20 5.29
N ALA A 10 22.88 44.97 4.81
CA ALA A 10 21.84 44.50 3.89
C ALA A 10 22.29 44.48 2.41
N VAL A 11 21.99 43.44 1.62
CA VAL A 11 20.76 42.67 1.58
C VAL A 11 21.03 41.22 1.16
N VAL A 12 20.32 40.32 1.85
CA VAL A 12 19.96 38.93 1.54
C VAL A 12 19.94 38.62 0.04
N ALA A 13 20.81 37.70 -0.40
CA ALA A 13 20.69 37.08 -1.71
C ALA A 13 19.47 36.13 -1.70
N VAL A 14 18.40 36.62 -2.30
CA VAL A 14 17.23 35.87 -2.78
C VAL A 14 17.71 34.87 -3.83
N ALA A 15 17.39 33.58 -3.66
CA ALA A 15 16.83 32.74 -4.72
C ALA A 15 16.85 31.25 -4.34
N LEU A 16 15.66 30.72 -4.08
CA LEU A 16 15.17 29.62 -4.92
C LEU A 16 15.86 28.26 -4.79
N THR A 17 16.17 27.79 -3.59
CA THR A 17 15.86 26.38 -3.29
C THR A 17 14.36 26.30 -3.11
N LEU A 18 13.64 26.38 -4.25
CA LEU A 18 12.37 25.70 -4.42
C LEU A 18 12.63 24.27 -3.96
N LEU A 19 12.33 24.02 -2.69
CA LEU A 19 11.35 23.03 -2.29
C LEU A 19 10.91 22.25 -3.52
N MET A 20 11.73 21.27 -3.93
CA MET A 20 11.20 20.08 -4.55
C MET A 20 10.45 19.34 -3.44
N SER A 21 9.39 19.99 -2.94
CA SER A 21 8.17 19.33 -2.57
C SER A 21 7.68 18.66 -3.84
N GLN A 22 8.36 17.57 -4.22
CA GLN A 22 7.69 16.49 -4.90
C GLN A 22 6.58 16.14 -3.91
N ALA A 23 5.40 16.70 -4.15
CA ALA A 23 4.21 16.19 -3.53
C ALA A 23 4.22 14.73 -3.92
N THR A 24 4.63 13.86 -3.00
CA THR A 24 4.38 12.43 -3.12
C THR A 24 2.88 12.37 -3.24
N LEU A 25 2.42 12.22 -4.48
CA LEU A 25 1.01 12.03 -4.72
C LEU A 25 0.63 10.79 -3.90
N ALA A 26 -0.34 10.94 -3.02
CA ALA A 26 -0.79 9.81 -2.23
C ALA A 26 -1.40 8.79 -3.18
N GLN A 27 -1.05 7.50 -3.03
CA GLN A 27 -1.77 6.45 -3.74
C GLN A 27 -3.24 6.48 -3.33
N THR A 28 -4.12 6.20 -4.29
CA THR A 28 -5.56 6.19 -4.05
C THR A 28 -6.02 4.75 -3.85
N HIS A 29 -6.71 4.46 -2.75
CA HIS A 29 -7.33 3.15 -2.56
C HIS A 29 -8.53 3.01 -3.52
N VAL A 30 -8.46 2.03 -4.42
CA VAL A 30 -9.44 1.82 -5.49
C VAL A 30 -10.48 0.80 -5.08
N ARG A 31 -10.05 -0.34 -4.54
CA ARG A 31 -10.92 -1.49 -4.29
C ARG A 31 -10.35 -2.41 -3.24
N LYS A 32 -11.24 -3.03 -2.45
CA LYS A 32 -10.93 -4.17 -1.59
C LYS A 32 -11.82 -5.37 -1.87
N GLY A 33 -11.42 -6.54 -1.39
CA GLY A 33 -12.24 -7.75 -1.44
C GLY A 33 -11.54 -8.99 -0.91
N ILE A 34 -12.17 -10.14 -1.16
CA ILE A 34 -11.64 -11.47 -0.83
C ILE A 34 -11.48 -12.24 -2.14
N LEU A 35 -10.36 -12.94 -2.28
CA LEU A 35 -10.10 -13.88 -3.38
C LEU A 35 -9.46 -15.16 -2.84
N LEU A 36 -9.56 -16.23 -3.61
CA LEU A 36 -8.73 -17.40 -3.36
C LEU A 36 -7.26 -17.05 -3.63
N ILE A 37 -6.36 -17.55 -2.79
CA ILE A 37 -4.90 -17.34 -2.94
C ILE A 37 -4.43 -17.77 -4.34
N ASN A 38 -4.96 -18.88 -4.86
CA ASN A 38 -4.62 -19.33 -6.21
C ASN A 38 -5.05 -18.34 -7.29
N GLN A 39 -6.19 -17.64 -7.14
CA GLN A 39 -6.60 -16.59 -8.07
C GLN A 39 -5.64 -15.40 -8.00
N ILE A 40 -5.22 -14.99 -6.80
CA ILE A 40 -4.22 -13.93 -6.62
C ILE A 40 -2.89 -14.32 -7.29
N ARG A 41 -2.43 -15.57 -7.10
CA ARG A 41 -1.21 -16.08 -7.76
C ARG A 41 -1.34 -16.05 -9.29
N THR A 42 -2.48 -16.46 -9.83
CA THR A 42 -2.75 -16.35 -11.28
C THR A 42 -2.75 -14.90 -11.76
N LEU A 43 -3.25 -13.95 -10.96
CA LEU A 43 -3.18 -12.52 -11.30
C LEU A 43 -1.74 -12.00 -11.27
N ALA A 44 -0.95 -12.40 -10.26
CA ALA A 44 0.44 -11.99 -10.09
C ALA A 44 1.34 -12.56 -11.20
N ALA A 45 1.05 -13.75 -11.73
CA ALA A 45 1.81 -14.40 -12.79
C ALA A 45 1.56 -13.86 -14.21
N ARG A 46 0.73 -12.81 -14.37
CA ARG A 46 0.45 -12.21 -15.70
C ARG A 46 1.61 -11.33 -16.17
N ASP A 47 1.76 -11.22 -17.49
CA ASP A 47 2.77 -10.35 -18.15
C ASP A 47 2.65 -8.85 -17.80
N SER A 48 1.49 -8.43 -17.28
CA SER A 48 1.28 -7.06 -16.80
C SER A 48 1.97 -6.76 -15.46
N THR A 49 2.36 -7.80 -14.72
CA THR A 49 3.02 -7.65 -13.41
C THR A 49 4.46 -7.21 -13.61
N LEU A 50 4.83 -6.14 -12.91
CA LEU A 50 6.15 -5.53 -12.96
C LEU A 50 7.06 -6.08 -11.87
N SER A 51 6.51 -6.33 -10.69
CA SER A 51 7.23 -6.84 -9.53
C SER A 51 6.28 -7.45 -8.50
N MET A 52 6.81 -8.29 -7.62
CA MET A 52 6.07 -8.90 -6.51
C MET A 52 7.02 -9.22 -5.36
N GLY A 53 6.49 -9.26 -4.14
CA GLY A 53 7.30 -9.51 -2.95
C GLY A 53 6.50 -9.54 -1.66
N SER A 54 7.21 -9.53 -0.54
CA SER A 54 6.64 -9.31 0.78
C SER A 54 6.52 -7.82 1.08
N LEU A 55 5.69 -7.43 2.05
CA LEU A 55 5.57 -6.03 2.46
C LEU A 55 6.93 -5.37 2.80
N LEU A 56 7.89 -6.14 3.31
CA LEU A 56 9.23 -5.64 3.64
C LEU A 56 10.00 -5.16 2.40
N ASP A 57 9.77 -5.81 1.26
CA ASP A 57 10.48 -5.53 0.01
C ASP A 57 9.92 -4.30 -0.71
N LEU A 58 8.67 -3.91 -0.39
CA LEU A 58 7.93 -2.87 -1.10
C LEU A 58 8.63 -1.50 -1.05
N LYS A 59 9.24 -1.16 0.09
CA LYS A 59 9.94 0.13 0.26
C LYS A 59 11.09 0.31 -0.73
N THR A 60 11.71 -0.79 -1.14
CA THR A 60 12.86 -0.81 -2.06
C THR A 60 12.46 -1.18 -3.49
N ASP A 61 11.17 -1.40 -3.76
CA ASP A 61 10.70 -1.77 -5.09
C ASP A 61 10.71 -0.55 -6.02
N SER A 62 11.49 -0.64 -7.10
CA SER A 62 11.62 0.42 -8.11
C SER A 62 10.31 0.79 -8.82
N ASN A 63 9.29 -0.08 -8.81
CA ASN A 63 7.99 0.17 -9.42
C ASN A 63 6.98 0.80 -8.45
N PHE A 64 7.32 0.89 -7.16
CA PHE A 64 6.48 1.52 -6.15
C PHE A 64 6.73 3.03 -6.12
N ALA A 65 5.68 3.81 -6.35
CA ALA A 65 5.69 5.25 -6.20
C ALA A 65 4.50 5.65 -5.31
N GLY A 66 4.70 5.70 -4.00
CA GLY A 66 3.64 6.02 -3.04
C GLY A 66 4.13 6.15 -1.59
N GLU A 67 3.21 6.46 -0.70
CA GLU A 67 3.40 6.60 0.73
C GLU A 67 3.43 5.23 1.42
N ILE A 68 4.64 4.73 1.71
CA ILE A 68 4.84 3.40 2.31
C ILE A 68 4.14 3.25 3.66
N GLN A 69 4.10 4.31 4.48
CA GLN A 69 3.50 4.24 5.82
C GLN A 69 2.01 3.92 5.77
N GLN A 70 1.29 4.46 4.77
CA GLN A 70 -0.12 4.15 4.57
C GLN A 70 -0.30 2.66 4.23
N ILE A 71 0.51 2.11 3.33
CA ILE A 71 0.44 0.69 2.97
C ILE A 71 0.77 -0.21 4.16
N VAL A 72 1.76 0.16 4.98
CA VAL A 72 2.12 -0.58 6.18
C VAL A 72 0.98 -0.59 7.20
N ASN A 73 0.33 0.56 7.43
CA ASN A 73 -0.82 0.66 8.33
C ASN A 73 -2.00 -0.20 7.84
N ASP A 74 -2.28 -0.15 6.54
CA ASP A 74 -3.35 -0.94 5.94
C ASP A 74 -3.01 -2.44 5.98
N ALA A 75 -1.76 -2.83 5.74
CA ALA A 75 -1.32 -4.22 5.81
C ALA A 75 -1.41 -4.80 7.23
N ALA A 76 -1.19 -3.98 8.26
CA ALA A 76 -1.31 -4.38 9.66
C ALA A 76 -2.75 -4.75 10.01
N THR A 77 -3.72 -4.03 9.43
CA THR A 77 -5.16 -4.12 9.74
C THR A 77 -5.99 -4.81 8.66
N ILE A 78 -5.36 -5.31 7.58
CA ILE A 78 -6.07 -5.86 6.41
C ILE A 78 -6.98 -7.06 6.73
N LEU A 79 -6.69 -7.80 7.80
CA LEU A 79 -7.51 -8.93 8.25
C LEU A 79 -8.50 -8.55 9.37
N ASP A 80 -8.51 -7.30 9.82
CA ASP A 80 -9.38 -6.86 10.90
C ASP A 80 -10.85 -6.98 10.49
N GLY A 81 -11.65 -7.49 11.43
CA GLY A 81 -13.07 -7.74 11.20
C GLY A 81 -13.39 -9.06 10.51
N TYR A 82 -12.39 -9.85 10.10
CA TYR A 82 -12.58 -11.21 9.60
C TYR A 82 -12.36 -12.26 10.69
N THR A 83 -13.10 -13.36 10.61
CA THR A 83 -12.91 -14.55 11.45
C THR A 83 -12.49 -15.73 10.58
N VAL A 84 -11.38 -16.38 10.95
CA VAL A 84 -10.88 -17.53 10.22
C VAL A 84 -11.74 -18.75 10.52
N VAL A 85 -12.38 -19.32 9.50
CA VAL A 85 -13.25 -20.50 9.61
C VAL A 85 -12.72 -21.64 8.75
N LYS A 86 -12.92 -22.89 9.18
CA LYS A 86 -12.47 -24.07 8.40
C LYS A 86 -13.21 -24.20 7.07
N ARG A 87 -14.50 -23.85 7.05
CA ARG A 87 -15.36 -23.90 5.87
C ARG A 87 -16.24 -22.66 5.86
N GLY A 88 -16.29 -21.99 4.71
CA GLY A 88 -17.17 -20.85 4.53
C GLY A 88 -18.62 -21.29 4.34
N GLY A 89 -19.56 -20.68 5.06
CA GLY A 89 -20.99 -20.92 4.87
C GLY A 89 -21.78 -20.79 6.15
N PHE A 90 -23.04 -21.20 6.07
CA PHE A 90 -23.94 -21.34 7.22
C PHE A 90 -23.74 -22.74 7.82
N PHE A 91 -22.65 -22.90 8.56
CA PHE A 91 -22.37 -24.10 9.33
C PHE A 91 -22.61 -23.81 10.82
N PRO A 92 -23.03 -24.81 11.64
CA PRO A 92 -23.26 -24.61 13.07
C PRO A 92 -22.05 -24.03 13.82
N GLU A 93 -20.83 -24.46 13.46
CA GLU A 93 -19.58 -23.94 14.03
C GLU A 93 -19.31 -22.46 13.68
N ASN A 94 -20.00 -21.91 12.67
CA ASN A 94 -19.91 -20.51 12.27
C ASN A 94 -21.06 -19.66 12.81
N ALA A 95 -21.90 -20.19 13.71
CA ALA A 95 -23.05 -19.47 14.25
C ALA A 95 -22.62 -18.12 14.86
N GLY A 96 -23.32 -17.05 14.47
CA GLY A 96 -23.01 -15.69 14.90
C GLY A 96 -21.91 -14.97 14.12
N ILE A 97 -21.26 -15.62 13.14
CA ILE A 97 -20.26 -14.97 12.27
C ILE A 97 -20.92 -14.59 10.93
N PRO A 98 -21.06 -13.28 10.62
CA PRO A 98 -21.58 -12.83 9.34
C PRO A 98 -20.81 -13.42 8.16
N ARG A 99 -21.53 -13.84 7.11
CA ARG A 99 -20.92 -14.60 5.99
C ARG A 99 -19.81 -13.82 5.27
N ASP A 100 -19.97 -12.50 5.15
CA ASP A 100 -19.02 -11.55 4.57
C ASP A 100 -17.78 -11.31 5.44
N ARG A 101 -17.81 -11.75 6.70
CA ARG A 101 -16.67 -11.69 7.65
C ARG A 101 -16.00 -13.03 7.86
N GLN A 102 -16.50 -14.10 7.25
CA GLN A 102 -15.86 -15.41 7.31
C GLN A 102 -14.73 -15.48 6.28
N LEU A 103 -13.54 -15.85 6.72
CA LEU A 103 -12.37 -16.04 5.87
C LEU A 103 -11.85 -17.47 6.03
N THR A 104 -11.65 -18.19 4.93
CA THR A 104 -11.08 -19.54 4.97
C THR A 104 -9.56 -19.51 4.82
N PRO A 105 -8.83 -20.59 5.21
CA PRO A 105 -7.38 -20.66 5.06
C PRO A 105 -6.84 -20.46 3.64
N VAL A 106 -7.66 -20.76 2.63
CA VAL A 106 -7.29 -20.66 1.20
C VAL A 106 -7.65 -19.33 0.57
N GLU A 107 -8.27 -18.44 1.34
CA GLU A 107 -8.63 -17.09 0.92
C GLU A 107 -7.60 -16.07 1.41
N ALA A 108 -7.62 -14.91 0.77
CA ALA A 108 -6.86 -13.74 1.16
C ALA A 108 -7.71 -12.49 0.97
N VAL A 109 -7.57 -11.56 1.91
CA VAL A 109 -8.12 -10.22 1.76
C VAL A 109 -7.11 -9.41 0.94
N TYR A 110 -7.61 -8.68 -0.05
CA TYR A 110 -6.78 -7.85 -0.92
C TYR A 110 -7.32 -6.42 -0.99
N HIS A 111 -6.40 -5.47 -1.09
CA HIS A 111 -6.64 -4.06 -1.39
C HIS A 111 -5.87 -3.69 -2.68
N ILE A 112 -6.46 -2.84 -3.51
CA ILE A 112 -5.87 -2.31 -4.74
C ILE A 112 -5.71 -0.81 -4.58
N TYR A 113 -4.52 -0.31 -4.86
CA TYR A 113 -4.20 1.10 -4.86
C TYR A 113 -3.73 1.53 -6.25
N ALA A 114 -4.26 2.64 -6.75
CA ALA A 114 -3.71 3.33 -7.91
C ALA A 114 -2.49 4.12 -7.44
N LEU A 115 -1.33 3.84 -8.04
CA LEU A 115 -0.10 4.53 -7.75
C LEU A 115 0.06 5.77 -8.65
N PRO A 116 0.66 6.86 -8.14
CA PRO A 116 1.04 8.07 -8.87
C PRO A 116 1.72 7.86 -10.21
N ASN A 117 2.54 6.83 -10.35
CA ASN A 117 3.25 6.51 -11.60
C ASN A 117 2.36 5.80 -12.64
N GLY A 118 1.05 5.69 -12.40
CA GLY A 118 0.10 5.03 -13.29
C GLY A 118 0.07 3.50 -13.16
N ASN A 119 0.79 2.92 -12.21
CA ASN A 119 0.72 1.50 -11.88
C ASN A 119 -0.38 1.22 -10.84
N GLU A 120 -0.68 -0.06 -10.62
CA GLU A 120 -1.51 -0.52 -9.51
C GLU A 120 -0.69 -1.37 -8.55
N LEU A 121 -0.82 -1.10 -7.25
CA LEU A 121 -0.37 -1.98 -6.18
C LEU A 121 -1.54 -2.84 -5.74
N LEU A 122 -1.39 -4.17 -5.80
CA LEU A 122 -2.28 -5.09 -5.11
C LEU A 122 -1.58 -5.58 -3.85
N LEU A 123 -2.07 -5.15 -2.69
CA LEU A 123 -1.66 -5.60 -1.37
C LEU A 123 -2.62 -6.71 -0.92
N TYR A 124 -2.11 -7.83 -0.40
CA TYR A 124 -2.96 -8.90 0.07
C TYR A 124 -2.37 -9.65 1.25
N ARG A 125 -3.23 -10.27 2.06
CA ARG A 125 -2.82 -11.13 3.18
C ARG A 125 -3.76 -12.31 3.32
N SER A 126 -3.16 -13.48 3.47
CA SER A 126 -3.85 -14.72 3.85
C SER A 126 -3.73 -14.92 5.35
N PRO A 127 -4.73 -15.53 6.02
CA PRO A 127 -4.60 -15.91 7.43
C PRO A 127 -3.50 -16.95 7.67
N MET A 128 -3.02 -17.62 6.61
CA MET A 128 -1.95 -18.63 6.69
C MET A 128 -0.54 -18.02 6.63
N VAL A 129 -0.41 -16.72 6.34
CA VAL A 129 0.89 -16.05 6.15
C VAL A 129 1.01 -14.88 7.14
N ASN A 130 2.11 -14.84 7.87
CA ASN A 130 2.32 -13.87 8.95
C ASN A 130 2.56 -12.44 8.46
N THR A 131 2.83 -12.24 7.16
CA THR A 131 3.07 -10.94 6.56
C THR A 131 2.17 -10.72 5.35
N ALA A 132 1.86 -9.47 5.05
CA ALA A 132 1.22 -9.11 3.79
C ALA A 132 2.21 -9.28 2.63
N GLN A 133 1.67 -9.61 1.49
CA GLN A 133 2.38 -9.74 0.22
C GLN A 133 1.83 -8.72 -0.76
N TYR A 134 2.58 -8.46 -1.82
CA TYR A 134 2.15 -7.54 -2.84
C TYR A 134 2.58 -7.98 -4.24
N PHE A 135 1.92 -7.41 -5.23
CA PHE A 135 2.48 -7.26 -6.56
C PHE A 135 2.07 -5.92 -7.17
N ILE A 136 2.94 -5.37 -8.01
CA ILE A 136 2.70 -4.14 -8.77
C ILE A 136 2.51 -4.51 -10.22
N ARG A 137 1.52 -3.92 -10.89
CA ARG A 137 1.25 -4.15 -12.30
C ARG A 137 0.98 -2.83 -13.03
N ARG A 138 1.11 -2.85 -14.36
CA ARG A 138 0.63 -1.75 -15.21
C ARG A 138 -0.89 -1.68 -15.11
N THR A 139 -1.44 -0.47 -14.97
CA THR A 139 -2.88 -0.25 -15.14
C THR A 139 -3.21 -0.53 -16.60
N LYS A 140 -4.24 -1.36 -16.86
CA LYS A 140 -4.76 -1.48 -18.23
C LYS A 140 -5.45 -0.16 -18.56
N GLN A 141 -4.85 0.62 -19.45
CA GLN A 141 -5.54 1.70 -20.16
C GLN A 141 -6.60 1.09 -21.07
#